data_AF-A0A3L7XB80-F1
#
_entry.id   AF-A0A3L7XB80-F1
#
_cell.length_a   1.000
_cell.length_b   1.000
_cell.length_c   1.000
_cell.angle_alpha   90.00
_cell.angle_beta   90.00
_cell.angle_gamma   90.00
#
_symmetry.space_group_name_H-M   'P 1'
#
loop_
_entity.id
_entity.type
_entity.pdbx_description
1 polymer ?
#
loop_
_entity_poly.entity_id
_entity_poly.type
_entity_poly.pdbx_seq_one_letter_code
_entity_poly.pdbx_strand_id
1 'polypeptide(L)'
;MTEPSLLERLLQSLGLGNFPSLQRIADSMDPIAWTLVLLLVGAVLMAVYFSLSTRYAFTRLESTEATPEILLFRLKQDPTHLTPQSILNRLGGEATLELLEFGDKMMTASWRFQWSAIREELLRLLSRQNAFGPIHVLARYYQSTDTTEQDSLRIRRTVLIHKLGQRRYLEPAADGSPAQLRLHRHPAEQIGELGFDGPTIWLDEGQEIREADGPLVEMDVVDFTTVEDATVRLRIQRTATAGGGFVLRLEKRRKHWIVTNESIEWTL
;
A
#
# COMPACT_ATOMS: atom_id res chain seq x y z
N MET A 1 -45.50 62.45 7.72
CA MET A 1 -44.09 62.31 7.29
C MET A 1 -43.44 61.34 8.27
N THR A 2 -43.30 60.08 7.87
CA THR A 2 -42.71 59.02 8.69
C THR A 2 -41.25 58.82 8.25
N GLU A 3 -40.31 58.95 9.18
CA GLU A 3 -38.89 58.80 8.90
C GLU A 3 -38.58 57.36 8.46
N PRO A 4 -37.76 57.16 7.40
CA PRO A 4 -37.36 55.83 6.97
C PRO A 4 -36.48 55.18 8.03
N SER A 5 -36.69 53.88 8.22
CA SER A 5 -36.03 53.11 9.28
C SER A 5 -34.52 52.99 9.03
N LEU A 6 -33.72 52.90 10.10
CA LEU A 6 -32.25 52.73 10.02
C LEU A 6 -31.83 51.55 9.12
N LEU A 7 -32.69 50.53 9.02
CA LEU A 7 -32.50 49.34 8.21
C LEU A 7 -32.55 49.65 6.71
N GLU A 8 -33.42 50.55 6.27
CA GLU A 8 -33.52 50.99 4.88
C GLU A 8 -32.30 51.82 4.45
N ARG A 9 -31.77 52.65 5.35
CA ARG A 9 -30.53 53.42 5.09
C ARG A 9 -29.30 52.51 5.00
N LEU A 10 -29.24 51.48 5.82
CA LEU A 10 -28.14 50.51 5.81
C LEU A 10 -28.17 49.64 4.55
N LEU A 11 -29.36 49.22 4.11
CA LEU A 11 -29.58 48.50 2.85
C LEU A 11 -29.24 49.36 1.61
N GLN A 12 -29.56 50.66 1.63
CA GLN A 12 -29.17 51.58 0.56
C GLN A 12 -27.65 51.83 0.52
N SER A 13 -26.98 51.90 1.67
CA SER A 13 -25.52 52.10 1.74
C SER A 13 -24.69 50.91 1.22
N LEU A 14 -25.27 49.70 1.22
CA LEU A 14 -24.65 48.47 0.72
C LEU A 14 -24.84 48.26 -0.80
N GLY A 15 -25.43 49.22 -1.53
CA GLY A 15 -25.60 49.14 -2.99
C GLY A 15 -26.58 48.04 -3.46
N LEU A 16 -27.35 47.45 -2.54
CA LEU A 16 -28.30 46.35 -2.81
C LEU A 16 -29.56 46.81 -3.56
N GLY A 17 -29.77 48.12 -3.74
CA GLY A 17 -30.90 48.68 -4.50
C GLY A 17 -30.80 48.51 -6.02
N ASN A 18 -29.63 48.08 -6.53
CA ASN A 18 -29.37 47.87 -7.96
C ASN A 18 -29.20 46.39 -8.33
N PHE A 19 -29.66 45.45 -7.50
CA PHE A 19 -29.79 44.07 -7.98
C PHE A 19 -30.87 44.03 -9.06
N PRO A 20 -30.55 43.62 -10.30
CA PRO A 20 -31.58 43.37 -11.29
C PRO A 20 -32.57 42.38 -10.67
N SER A 21 -33.87 42.66 -10.77
CA SER A 21 -34.90 41.76 -10.28
C SER A 21 -34.65 40.35 -10.83
N LEU A 22 -34.88 39.30 -10.03
CA LEU A 22 -34.68 37.91 -10.45
C LEU A 22 -35.39 37.60 -11.79
N GLN A 23 -36.50 38.31 -12.07
CA GLN A 23 -37.19 38.30 -13.36
C GLN A 23 -36.35 38.86 -14.52
N ARG A 24 -35.66 40.00 -14.37
CA ARG A 24 -34.77 40.55 -15.41
C ARG A 24 -33.54 39.68 -15.70
N ILE A 25 -33.07 38.93 -14.71
CA ILE A 25 -31.98 37.97 -14.91
C ILE A 25 -32.50 36.79 -15.72
N ALA A 26 -33.70 36.27 -15.40
CA ALA A 26 -34.32 35.18 -16.15
C ALA A 26 -34.64 35.58 -17.60
N ASP A 27 -35.12 36.80 -17.82
CA ASP A 27 -35.51 37.30 -19.15
C ASP A 27 -34.32 37.73 -20.03
N SER A 28 -33.13 37.95 -19.45
CA SER A 28 -31.93 38.38 -20.20
C SER A 28 -30.92 37.27 -20.47
N MET A 29 -31.16 36.05 -19.97
CA MET A 29 -30.26 34.92 -20.17
C MET A 29 -30.58 34.15 -21.45
N ASP A 30 -29.66 34.20 -22.41
CA ASP A 30 -29.69 33.34 -23.60
C ASP A 30 -29.62 31.84 -23.22
N PRO A 31 -30.10 30.93 -24.08
CA PRO A 31 -30.07 29.49 -23.85
C PRO A 31 -28.67 28.95 -23.50
N ILE A 32 -27.63 29.55 -24.10
CA ILE A 32 -26.23 29.19 -23.83
C ILE A 32 -25.82 29.58 -22.40
N ALA A 33 -26.25 30.75 -21.92
CA ALA A 33 -25.97 31.18 -20.55
C ALA A 33 -26.60 30.23 -19.51
N TRP A 34 -27.80 29.72 -19.79
CA TRP A 34 -28.45 28.72 -18.95
C TRP A 34 -27.66 27.40 -18.90
N THR A 35 -27.14 26.93 -20.04
CA THR A 35 -26.32 25.70 -20.06
C THR A 35 -25.04 25.84 -19.25
N LEU A 36 -24.39 27.01 -19.30
CA LEU A 36 -23.17 27.29 -18.53
C LEU A 36 -23.44 27.35 -17.03
N VAL A 37 -24.54 27.97 -16.61
CA VAL A 37 -24.94 27.99 -15.19
C VAL A 37 -25.24 26.58 -14.69
N LEU A 38 -25.92 25.76 -15.50
CA LEU A 38 -26.25 24.38 -15.12
C LEU A 38 -24.98 23.51 -14.99
N LEU A 39 -24.02 23.69 -15.90
CA LEU A 39 -22.69 23.06 -15.82
C LEU A 39 -21.92 23.50 -14.57
N LEU A 40 -21.92 24.80 -14.26
CA LEU A 40 -21.24 25.33 -13.08
C LEU A 40 -21.86 24.78 -11.79
N VAL A 41 -23.19 24.76 -11.70
CA VAL A 41 -23.91 24.16 -10.56
C VAL A 41 -23.59 22.66 -10.45
N GLY A 42 -23.56 21.93 -11.56
CA GLY A 42 -23.14 20.53 -11.58
C GLY A 42 -21.71 20.33 -11.09
N ALA A 43 -20.77 21.17 -11.51
CA ALA A 43 -19.38 21.12 -11.07
C ALA A 43 -19.23 21.44 -9.57
N VAL A 44 -19.97 22.43 -9.06
CA VAL A 44 -19.98 22.76 -7.63
C VAL A 44 -20.59 21.63 -6.82
N LEU A 45 -21.70 21.04 -7.27
CA LEU A 45 -22.33 19.89 -6.59
C LEU A 45 -21.41 18.67 -6.60
N MET A 46 -20.70 18.40 -7.70
CA MET A 46 -19.70 17.34 -7.75
C MET A 46 -18.50 17.64 -6.86
N ALA A 47 -18.02 18.88 -6.80
CA ALA A 47 -16.95 19.28 -5.89
C ALA A 47 -17.37 19.14 -4.42
N VAL A 48 -18.61 19.51 -4.07
CA VAL A 48 -19.17 19.32 -2.73
C VAL A 48 -19.37 17.85 -2.42
N TYR A 49 -19.88 17.06 -3.37
CA TYR A 49 -20.04 15.61 -3.22
C TYR A 49 -18.69 14.91 -3.03
N PHE A 50 -17.69 15.21 -3.86
CA PHE A 50 -16.34 14.71 -3.68
C PHE A 50 -15.74 15.21 -2.36
N SER A 51 -15.95 16.48 -1.99
CA SER A 51 -15.44 17.02 -0.72
C SER A 51 -16.08 16.33 0.48
N LEU A 52 -17.38 16.07 0.47
CA LEU A 52 -18.08 15.35 1.53
C LEU A 52 -17.69 13.86 1.55
N SER A 53 -17.69 13.20 0.39
CA SER A 53 -17.32 11.79 0.24
C SER A 53 -15.86 11.53 0.62
N THR A 54 -14.93 12.45 0.34
CA THR A 54 -13.51 12.31 0.72
C THR A 54 -13.22 12.80 2.13
N ARG A 55 -13.97 13.76 2.67
CA ARG A 55 -13.82 14.22 4.08
C ARG A 55 -14.34 13.20 5.10
N TYR A 56 -15.26 12.30 4.73
CA TYR A 56 -15.71 11.24 5.64
C TYR A 56 -14.73 10.06 5.78
N ALA A 57 -13.68 9.97 4.94
CA ALA A 57 -12.65 8.94 5.06
C ALA A 57 -11.46 9.34 5.94
N PHE A 58 -11.33 10.62 6.32
CA PHE A 58 -10.27 11.09 7.18
C PHE A 58 -10.85 11.88 8.34
N THR A 59 -11.33 11.13 9.34
CA THR A 59 -11.73 11.68 10.63
C THR A 59 -10.61 12.58 11.14
N ARG A 60 -10.94 13.85 11.40
CA ARG A 60 -10.07 14.82 12.05
C ARG A 60 -9.44 14.18 13.28
N LEU A 61 -8.12 14.12 13.25
CA LEU A 61 -7.18 14.07 14.35
C LEU A 61 -7.76 14.60 15.67
N GLU A 62 -8.24 13.69 16.53
CA GLU A 62 -8.04 13.84 17.98
C GLU A 62 -6.54 13.64 18.25
N SER A 63 -5.76 14.65 17.87
CA SER A 63 -4.33 14.76 18.12
C SER A 63 -4.12 15.45 19.45
N THR A 64 -4.32 14.71 20.53
CA THR A 64 -3.81 15.08 21.85
C THR A 64 -3.64 13.77 22.63
N GLU A 65 -2.41 13.26 22.66
CA GLU A 65 -1.94 12.23 23.60
C GLU A 65 -2.45 10.79 23.42
N ALA A 66 -2.57 10.29 22.18
CA ALA A 66 -2.53 8.83 22.01
C ALA A 66 -1.08 8.38 22.19
N THR A 67 -0.77 7.72 23.33
CA THR A 67 0.50 7.02 23.49
C THR A 67 0.70 6.03 22.34
N PRO A 68 1.95 5.71 21.94
CA PRO A 68 2.21 4.75 20.86
C PRO A 68 1.47 3.42 21.05
N GLU A 69 1.28 2.99 22.29
CA GLU A 69 0.54 1.79 22.69
C GLU A 69 -0.96 1.87 22.36
N ILE A 70 -1.62 2.98 22.71
CA ILE A 70 -3.03 3.21 22.40
C ILE A 70 -3.22 3.29 20.88
N LEU A 71 -2.28 3.92 20.19
CA LEU A 71 -2.33 4.02 18.74
C LEU A 71 -2.15 2.66 18.08
N LEU A 72 -1.17 1.87 18.54
CA LEU A 72 -0.95 0.50 18.07
C LEU A 72 -2.21 -0.35 18.29
N PHE A 73 -2.83 -0.26 19.47
CA PHE A 73 -4.07 -0.98 19.76
C PHE A 73 -5.19 -0.64 18.77
N ARG A 74 -5.38 0.64 18.43
CA ARG A 74 -6.36 1.06 17.42
C ARG A 74 -6.02 0.53 16.03
N LEU A 75 -4.75 0.60 15.62
CA LEU A 75 -4.32 0.10 14.30
C LEU A 75 -4.44 -1.41 14.17
N LYS A 76 -4.35 -2.15 15.29
CA LYS A 76 -4.64 -3.59 15.32
C LYS A 76 -6.13 -3.92 15.13
N GLN A 77 -7.03 -2.96 15.38
CA GLN A 77 -8.47 -3.10 15.12
C GLN A 77 -8.82 -2.68 13.69
N ASP A 78 -8.32 -1.51 13.27
CA ASP A 78 -8.50 -0.98 11.92
C ASP A 78 -7.20 -0.26 11.48
N PRO A 79 -6.44 -0.84 10.54
CA PRO A 79 -5.17 -0.28 10.09
C PRO A 79 -5.39 0.93 9.17
N THR A 80 -6.59 1.12 8.62
CA THR A 80 -6.92 2.21 7.69
C THR A 80 -7.15 3.56 8.37
N HIS A 81 -7.23 3.57 9.70
CA HIS A 81 -7.41 4.78 10.50
C HIS A 81 -6.35 5.86 10.25
N LEU A 82 -5.12 5.49 9.88
CA LEU A 82 -4.05 6.42 9.58
C LEU A 82 -3.36 6.09 8.26
N THR A 83 -2.82 7.12 7.62
CA THR A 83 -1.92 6.92 6.48
C THR A 83 -0.62 6.23 6.94
N PRO A 84 -0.01 5.35 6.12
CA PRO A 84 1.24 4.67 6.47
C PRO A 84 2.37 5.61 6.91
N GLN A 85 2.49 6.78 6.28
CA GLN A 85 3.44 7.81 6.71
C GLN A 85 3.16 8.30 8.14
N SER A 86 1.89 8.49 8.51
CA SER A 86 1.48 8.91 9.85
C SER A 86 1.68 7.80 10.89
N ILE A 87 1.48 6.54 10.50
CA ILE A 87 1.78 5.36 11.33
C ILE A 87 3.25 5.38 11.72
N LEU A 88 4.16 5.44 10.75
CA LEU A 88 5.62 5.45 11.01
C LEU A 88 6.06 6.62 11.89
N ASN A 89 5.55 7.82 11.60
CA ASN A 89 5.93 9.02 12.35
C ASN A 89 5.46 9.00 13.81
N ARG A 90 4.45 8.19 14.18
CA ARG A 90 3.82 8.20 15.51
C ARG A 90 4.06 6.95 16.35
N LEU A 91 4.13 5.76 15.75
CA LEU A 91 4.38 4.52 16.52
C LEU A 91 5.84 4.37 16.94
N GLY A 92 6.78 4.88 16.14
CA GLY A 92 8.19 4.54 16.26
C GLY A 92 8.50 3.12 15.75
N GLY A 93 9.77 2.73 15.79
CA GLY A 93 10.27 1.51 15.13
C GLY A 93 9.74 0.20 15.72
N GLU A 94 9.83 0.01 17.03
CA GLU A 94 9.44 -1.25 17.69
C GLU A 94 7.93 -1.51 17.59
N ALA A 95 7.10 -0.49 17.81
CA ALA A 95 5.66 -0.66 17.69
C ALA A 95 5.23 -0.83 16.21
N THR A 96 5.98 -0.26 15.26
CA THR A 96 5.78 -0.54 13.82
C THR A 96 6.11 -2.01 13.51
N LEU A 97 7.21 -2.54 14.05
CA LEU A 97 7.56 -3.96 13.89
C LEU A 97 6.44 -4.85 14.46
N GLU A 98 5.94 -4.54 15.66
CA GLU A 98 4.84 -5.27 16.28
C GLU A 98 3.56 -5.21 15.44
N LEU A 99 3.24 -4.04 14.86
CA LEU A 99 2.12 -3.90 13.94
C LEU A 99 2.31 -4.77 12.70
N LEU A 100 3.51 -4.79 12.11
CA LEU A 100 3.83 -5.61 10.94
C LEU A 100 3.64 -7.10 11.22
N GLU A 101 4.19 -7.58 12.34
CA GLU A 101 4.07 -8.97 12.77
C GLU A 101 2.64 -9.36 13.13
N PHE A 102 1.88 -8.46 13.75
CA PHE A 102 0.47 -8.70 14.06
C PHE A 102 -0.38 -8.77 12.79
N GLY A 103 -0.20 -7.80 11.88
CA GLY A 103 -1.02 -7.71 10.68
C GLY A 103 -0.84 -8.92 9.75
N ASP A 104 0.35 -9.50 9.70
CA ASP A 104 0.61 -10.72 8.92
C ASP A 104 0.05 -12.01 9.56
N LYS A 105 -0.32 -12.00 10.84
CA LYS A 105 -0.94 -13.16 11.53
C LYS A 105 -2.45 -13.24 11.26
N MET A 106 -3.08 -12.12 10.95
CA MET A 106 -4.53 -12.03 10.76
C MET A 106 -4.98 -12.64 9.44
N MET A 107 -6.08 -13.41 9.48
CA MET A 107 -6.48 -14.28 8.38
C MET A 107 -7.76 -13.91 7.63
N THR A 108 -8.53 -12.97 8.17
CA THR A 108 -9.79 -12.55 7.55
C THR A 108 -9.51 -11.87 6.21
N ALA A 109 -10.29 -12.23 5.18
CA ALA A 109 -10.07 -11.70 3.83
C ALA A 109 -10.15 -10.18 3.76
N SER A 110 -11.07 -9.56 4.51
CA SER A 110 -11.21 -8.11 4.63
C SER A 110 -9.96 -7.46 5.21
N TRP A 111 -9.40 -8.03 6.29
CA TRP A 111 -8.16 -7.55 6.88
C TRP A 111 -7.01 -7.64 5.89
N ARG A 112 -6.80 -8.81 5.27
CA ARG A 112 -5.67 -9.01 4.36
C ARG A 112 -5.69 -8.05 3.18
N PHE A 113 -6.87 -7.80 2.61
CA PHE A 113 -7.04 -6.83 1.54
C PHE A 113 -6.58 -5.42 1.96
N GLN A 114 -7.02 -4.93 3.11
CA GLN A 114 -6.63 -3.61 3.63
C GLN A 114 -5.15 -3.58 4.05
N TRP A 115 -4.71 -4.64 4.73
CA TRP A 115 -3.39 -4.77 5.31
C TRP A 115 -2.29 -4.85 4.23
N SER A 116 -2.52 -5.56 3.12
CA SER A 116 -1.52 -5.69 2.05
C SER A 116 -1.04 -4.33 1.54
N ALA A 117 -1.94 -3.40 1.23
CA ALA A 117 -1.59 -2.07 0.76
C ALA A 117 -0.81 -1.25 1.81
N ILE A 118 -1.24 -1.33 3.07
CA ILE A 118 -0.60 -0.62 4.18
C ILE A 118 0.80 -1.20 4.45
N ARG A 119 0.92 -2.53 4.51
CA ARG A 119 2.17 -3.24 4.73
C ARG A 119 3.19 -2.90 3.66
N GLU A 120 2.82 -3.03 2.38
CA GLU A 120 3.71 -2.73 1.26
C GLU A 120 4.22 -1.29 1.35
N GLU A 121 3.34 -0.33 1.64
CA GLU A 121 3.72 1.06 1.80
C GLU A 121 4.63 1.30 3.02
N LEU A 122 4.35 0.67 4.17
CA LEU A 122 5.21 0.75 5.35
C LEU A 122 6.61 0.20 5.06
N LEU A 123 6.71 -0.97 4.42
CA LEU A 123 8.00 -1.56 4.05
C LEU A 123 8.74 -0.68 3.05
N ARG A 124 8.03 -0.10 2.06
CA ARG A 124 8.61 0.84 1.10
C ARG A 124 9.16 2.10 1.78
N LEU A 125 8.40 2.68 2.71
CA LEU A 125 8.81 3.86 3.47
C LEU A 125 9.99 3.57 4.39
N LEU A 126 10.02 2.41 5.05
CA LEU A 126 11.16 1.98 5.87
C LEU A 126 12.42 1.79 5.01
N SER A 127 12.28 1.17 3.85
CA SER A 127 13.40 0.88 2.94
C SER A 127 14.06 2.15 2.40
N ARG A 128 13.28 3.22 2.16
CA ARG A 128 13.78 4.50 1.65
C ARG A 128 14.53 5.36 2.67
N GLN A 129 14.29 5.16 3.97
CA GLN A 129 14.80 6.09 4.99
C GLN A 129 16.31 5.97 5.27
N ASN A 130 16.98 4.95 4.73
CA ASN A 130 18.43 4.67 4.89
C ASN A 130 19.03 5.09 6.25
N ALA A 131 18.32 4.80 7.33
CA ALA A 131 18.66 5.18 8.68
C ALA A 131 18.68 3.94 9.59
N PHE A 132 19.44 4.01 10.68
CA PHE A 132 19.67 2.86 11.56
C PHE A 132 18.37 2.25 12.10
N GLY A 133 17.43 3.07 12.57
CA GLY A 133 16.15 2.60 13.12
C GLY A 133 15.31 1.81 12.11
N PRO A 134 14.95 2.39 10.95
CA PRO A 134 14.23 1.67 9.89
C PRO A 134 14.93 0.40 9.41
N ILE A 135 16.26 0.44 9.24
CA ILE A 135 17.05 -0.74 8.86
C ILE A 135 16.96 -1.82 9.93
N HIS A 136 16.99 -1.45 11.22
CA HIS A 136 16.84 -2.40 12.32
C HIS A 136 15.47 -3.08 12.31
N VAL A 137 14.40 -2.32 12.08
CA VAL A 137 13.03 -2.85 11.95
C VAL A 137 12.96 -3.84 10.78
N LEU A 138 13.46 -3.46 9.60
CA LEU A 138 13.48 -4.35 8.43
C LEU A 138 14.29 -5.62 8.68
N ALA A 139 15.47 -5.50 9.28
CA ALA A 139 16.33 -6.64 9.58
C ALA A 139 15.67 -7.64 10.53
N ARG A 140 14.93 -7.16 11.55
CA ARG A 140 14.16 -8.01 12.46
C ARG A 140 12.94 -8.62 11.78
N TYR A 141 12.24 -7.83 10.98
CA TYR A 141 11.09 -8.31 10.22
C TYR A 141 11.50 -9.41 9.22
N TYR A 142 12.62 -9.28 8.51
CA TYR A 142 13.09 -10.32 7.58
C TYR A 142 13.92 -11.43 8.23
N GLN A 143 14.07 -11.44 9.55
CA GLN A 143 15.01 -12.31 10.23
C GLN A 143 14.70 -13.78 9.97
N SER A 144 15.70 -14.53 9.50
CA SER A 144 15.66 -15.99 9.50
C SER A 144 15.92 -16.53 10.90
N THR A 145 15.12 -17.51 11.32
CA THR A 145 15.34 -18.25 12.58
C THR A 145 16.54 -19.18 12.49
N ASP A 146 16.96 -19.54 11.28
CA ASP A 146 18.14 -20.36 11.04
C ASP A 146 19.38 -19.47 10.83
N THR A 147 20.38 -19.63 11.70
CA THR A 147 21.63 -18.87 11.66
C THR A 147 22.69 -19.46 10.73
N THR A 148 22.48 -20.70 10.26
CA THR A 148 23.38 -21.37 9.31
C THR A 148 22.85 -21.36 7.88
N GLU A 149 21.61 -20.92 7.67
CA GLU A 149 20.99 -20.74 6.35
C GLU A 149 21.90 -19.93 5.42
N GLN A 150 22.05 -20.42 4.18
CA GLN A 150 22.88 -19.78 3.17
C GLN A 150 22.27 -18.45 2.68
N ASP A 151 23.11 -17.55 2.19
CA ASP A 151 22.68 -16.22 1.76
C ASP A 151 21.62 -16.27 0.65
N SER A 152 21.71 -17.22 -0.29
CA SER A 152 20.70 -17.35 -1.36
C SER A 152 19.32 -17.68 -0.78
N LEU A 153 19.22 -18.64 0.14
CA LEU A 153 17.97 -18.99 0.83
C LEU A 153 17.45 -17.83 1.69
N ARG A 154 18.34 -17.14 2.40
CA ARG A 154 17.97 -15.93 3.17
C ARG A 154 17.39 -14.86 2.27
N ILE A 155 18.02 -14.57 1.14
CA ILE A 155 17.56 -13.58 0.16
C ILE A 155 16.18 -13.96 -0.36
N ARG A 156 15.99 -15.22 -0.82
CA ARG A 156 14.69 -15.69 -1.31
C ARG A 156 13.61 -15.58 -0.24
N ARG A 157 13.93 -15.96 1.00
CA ARG A 157 13.02 -15.80 2.15
C ARG A 157 12.68 -14.33 2.39
N THR A 158 13.66 -13.44 2.39
CA THR A 158 13.45 -11.99 2.52
C THR A 158 12.52 -11.47 1.43
N VAL A 159 12.73 -11.85 0.16
CA VAL A 159 11.88 -11.45 -0.97
C VAL A 159 10.44 -11.94 -0.77
N LEU A 160 10.25 -13.19 -0.37
CA LEU A 160 8.92 -13.74 -0.11
C LEU A 160 8.25 -13.04 1.08
N ILE A 161 8.96 -12.79 2.18
CA ILE A 161 8.40 -12.05 3.33
C ILE A 161 8.04 -10.62 2.90
N HIS A 162 8.88 -9.96 2.11
CA HIS A 162 8.62 -8.61 1.63
C HIS A 162 7.32 -8.54 0.80
N LYS A 163 7.11 -9.48 -0.12
CA LYS A 163 5.97 -9.45 -1.04
C LYS A 163 4.71 -10.13 -0.50
N LEU A 164 4.84 -11.14 0.35
CA LEU A 164 3.73 -11.99 0.80
C LEU A 164 3.51 -11.95 2.33
N GLY A 165 4.40 -11.30 3.08
CA GLY A 165 4.37 -11.25 4.54
C GLY A 165 5.02 -12.47 5.19
N GLN A 166 5.06 -12.50 6.52
CA GLN A 166 5.73 -13.55 7.32
C GLN A 166 5.31 -14.98 6.96
N ARG A 167 4.03 -15.16 6.64
CA ARG A 167 3.47 -16.47 6.26
C ARG A 167 3.86 -16.92 4.86
N ARG A 168 4.30 -16.00 4.01
CA ARG A 168 4.62 -16.25 2.61
C ARG A 168 3.47 -16.97 1.92
N TYR A 169 2.26 -16.43 2.10
CA TYR A 169 1.01 -17.01 1.65
C TYR A 169 0.48 -16.24 0.44
N LEU A 170 -0.06 -16.99 -0.52
CA LEU A 170 -0.83 -16.46 -1.63
C LEU A 170 -2.17 -17.20 -1.68
N GLU A 171 -3.25 -16.48 -1.93
CA GLU A 171 -4.58 -17.09 -2.01
C GLU A 171 -4.62 -18.18 -3.09
N PRO A 172 -5.31 -19.31 -2.82
CA PRO A 172 -5.58 -20.30 -3.86
C PRO A 172 -6.54 -19.75 -4.92
N ALA A 173 -6.61 -20.42 -6.06
CA ALA A 173 -7.59 -20.09 -7.10
C ALA A 173 -9.03 -20.40 -6.65
N ALA A 174 -10.00 -19.87 -7.39
CA ALA A 174 -11.43 -20.02 -7.10
C ALA A 174 -11.91 -21.49 -7.15
N ASP A 175 -11.19 -22.34 -7.90
CA ASP A 175 -11.41 -23.79 -7.99
C ASP A 175 -10.77 -24.57 -6.83
N GLY A 176 -10.06 -23.89 -5.93
CA GLY A 176 -9.35 -24.48 -4.79
C GLY A 176 -7.93 -24.93 -5.10
N SER A 177 -7.44 -24.74 -6.33
CA SER A 177 -6.07 -25.07 -6.70
C SER A 177 -5.06 -24.24 -5.88
N PRO A 178 -4.09 -24.87 -5.19
CA PRO A 178 -3.18 -24.17 -4.30
C PRO A 178 -2.24 -23.27 -5.09
N ALA A 179 -1.82 -22.17 -4.45
CA ALA A 179 -0.76 -21.34 -5.00
C ALA A 179 0.58 -22.12 -5.04
N GLN A 180 1.35 -21.97 -6.12
CA GLN A 180 2.64 -22.62 -6.29
C GLN A 180 3.78 -21.60 -6.18
N LEU A 181 4.88 -22.00 -5.53
CA LEU A 181 6.15 -21.27 -5.57
C LEU A 181 7.12 -22.00 -6.50
N ARG A 182 7.63 -21.31 -7.51
CA ARG A 182 8.64 -21.81 -8.45
C ARG A 182 9.90 -21.00 -8.31
N LEU A 183 11.03 -21.70 -8.18
CA LEU A 183 12.33 -21.09 -7.91
C LEU A 183 13.33 -21.58 -8.96
N HIS A 184 13.73 -20.70 -9.86
CA HIS A 184 14.86 -20.97 -10.74
C HIS A 184 16.14 -20.90 -9.92
N ARG A 185 16.92 -21.97 -9.92
CA ARG A 185 18.15 -22.04 -9.13
C ARG A 185 19.40 -22.14 -9.97
N HIS A 186 20.48 -21.59 -9.42
CA HIS A 186 21.81 -21.88 -9.92
C HIS A 186 22.20 -23.33 -9.53
N PRO A 187 22.95 -24.09 -10.33
CA PRO A 187 23.32 -25.48 -10.00
C PRO A 187 24.06 -25.66 -8.67
N ALA A 188 24.80 -24.63 -8.24
CA ALA A 188 25.50 -24.62 -6.95
C ALA A 188 24.61 -24.24 -5.75
N GLU A 189 23.36 -23.82 -5.98
CA GLU A 189 22.45 -23.43 -4.92
C GLU A 189 21.84 -24.66 -4.23
N GLN A 190 21.89 -24.65 -2.90
CA GLN A 190 21.27 -25.68 -2.09
C GLN A 190 19.75 -25.51 -2.06
N ILE A 191 19.06 -26.64 -2.18
CA ILE A 191 17.61 -26.71 -1.98
C ILE A 191 17.31 -26.61 -0.48
N GLY A 192 16.37 -25.74 -0.13
CA GLY A 192 15.94 -25.55 1.26
C GLY A 192 14.47 -25.17 1.35
N GLU A 193 13.93 -25.21 2.57
CA GLU A 193 12.55 -24.83 2.85
C GLU A 193 12.45 -23.31 3.05
N LEU A 194 11.67 -22.62 2.22
CA LEU A 194 11.42 -21.18 2.36
C LEU A 194 10.20 -20.85 3.22
N GLY A 195 9.45 -21.85 3.68
CA GLY A 195 8.26 -21.70 4.50
C GLY A 195 7.08 -21.04 3.76
N PHE A 196 7.01 -21.21 2.44
CA PHE A 196 5.87 -20.83 1.61
C PHE A 196 4.67 -21.75 1.94
N ASP A 197 3.48 -21.16 2.08
CA ASP A 197 2.26 -21.87 2.43
C ASP A 197 1.62 -22.49 1.17
N GLY A 198 2.32 -23.49 0.61
CA GLY A 198 1.97 -24.17 -0.64
C GLY A 198 3.13 -24.99 -1.22
N PRO A 199 2.92 -25.71 -2.35
CA PRO A 199 3.97 -26.45 -3.02
C PRO A 199 5.12 -25.53 -3.49
N THR A 200 6.35 -25.91 -3.15
CA THR A 200 7.58 -25.26 -3.63
C THR A 200 8.30 -26.17 -4.62
N ILE A 201 8.54 -25.68 -5.83
CA ILE A 201 9.17 -26.39 -6.93
C ILE A 201 10.48 -25.68 -7.28
N TRP A 202 11.59 -26.40 -7.19
CA TRP A 202 12.90 -25.94 -7.62
C TRP A 202 13.11 -26.33 -9.07
N LEU A 203 13.46 -25.36 -9.91
CA LEU A 203 13.64 -25.51 -11.34
C LEU A 203 15.13 -25.39 -11.69
N ASP A 204 15.65 -26.42 -12.36
CA ASP A 204 17.00 -26.44 -12.91
C ASP A 204 17.06 -25.76 -14.27
N GLU A 205 18.25 -25.29 -14.65
CA GLU A 205 18.47 -24.66 -15.95
C GLU A 205 18.08 -25.60 -17.10
N GLY A 206 17.23 -25.10 -18.02
CA GLY A 206 16.74 -25.87 -19.16
C GLY A 206 15.65 -26.90 -18.85
N GLN A 207 15.16 -26.97 -17.61
CA GLN A 207 14.01 -27.80 -17.26
C GLN A 207 12.73 -27.25 -17.92
N GLU A 208 11.92 -28.14 -18.49
CA GLU A 208 10.64 -27.75 -19.09
C GLU A 208 9.68 -27.21 -18.03
N ILE A 209 9.19 -25.98 -18.25
CA ILE A 209 8.29 -25.29 -17.33
C ILE A 209 6.86 -25.66 -17.73
N ARG A 210 6.22 -26.52 -16.92
CA ARG A 210 4.79 -26.82 -17.06
C ARG A 210 3.96 -25.59 -16.73
N GLU A 211 2.77 -25.45 -17.30
CA GLU A 211 1.82 -24.42 -16.86
C GLU A 211 1.48 -24.59 -15.37
N ALA A 212 1.13 -23.50 -14.70
CA ALA A 212 0.71 -23.55 -13.31
C ALA A 212 -0.79 -23.86 -13.24
N ASP A 213 -1.17 -24.80 -12.38
CA ASP A 213 -2.56 -25.19 -12.16
C ASP A 213 -3.36 -24.14 -11.35
N GLY A 214 -2.71 -23.06 -10.92
CA GLY A 214 -3.27 -22.06 -10.02
C GLY A 214 -2.39 -20.82 -9.91
N PRO A 215 -2.59 -20.00 -8.85
CA PRO A 215 -1.80 -18.81 -8.62
C PRO A 215 -0.32 -19.17 -8.47
N LEU A 216 0.55 -18.32 -8.99
CA LEU A 216 1.97 -18.62 -9.14
C LEU A 216 2.82 -17.49 -8.59
N VAL A 217 3.81 -17.86 -7.79
CA VAL A 217 4.95 -17.01 -7.45
C VAL A 217 6.16 -17.65 -8.13
N GLU A 218 6.75 -16.97 -9.09
CA GLU A 218 7.93 -17.44 -9.81
C GLU A 218 9.08 -16.49 -9.54
N MET A 219 10.21 -17.04 -9.09
CA MET A 219 11.39 -16.27 -8.73
C MET A 219 12.58 -16.75 -9.55
N ASP A 220 13.27 -15.79 -10.14
CA ASP A 220 14.48 -16.06 -10.91
C ASP A 220 15.65 -16.49 -9.99
N VAL A 221 16.76 -16.85 -10.64
CA VAL A 221 18.04 -17.04 -9.96
C VAL A 221 18.44 -15.75 -9.24
N VAL A 222 18.95 -15.88 -8.02
CA VAL A 222 19.49 -14.72 -7.27
C VAL A 222 20.75 -14.21 -7.98
N ASP A 223 20.71 -12.96 -8.43
CA ASP A 223 21.83 -12.32 -9.11
C ASP A 223 22.69 -11.56 -8.10
N PHE A 224 23.84 -12.13 -7.73
CA PHE A 224 24.79 -11.51 -6.83
C PHE A 224 25.70 -10.55 -7.59
N THR A 225 25.47 -9.25 -7.44
CA THR A 225 26.40 -8.23 -7.95
C THR A 225 27.67 -8.18 -7.11
N THR A 226 27.54 -8.35 -5.79
CA THR A 226 28.65 -8.49 -4.84
C THR A 226 28.28 -9.45 -3.72
N VAL A 227 29.20 -9.71 -2.77
CA VAL A 227 28.90 -10.50 -1.56
C VAL A 227 27.92 -9.80 -0.59
N GLU A 228 27.65 -8.51 -0.79
CA GLU A 228 26.72 -7.70 0.03
C GLU A 228 25.57 -7.09 -0.77
N ASP A 229 25.46 -7.36 -2.07
CA ASP A 229 24.45 -6.78 -2.96
C ASP A 229 23.91 -7.85 -3.91
N ALA A 230 22.59 -7.98 -3.94
CA ALA A 230 21.91 -8.96 -4.77
C ALA A 230 20.62 -8.39 -5.35
N THR A 231 20.28 -8.85 -6.55
CA THR A 231 19.03 -8.53 -7.23
C THR A 231 18.23 -9.82 -7.44
N VAL A 232 16.92 -9.74 -7.24
CA VAL A 232 15.98 -10.83 -7.50
C VAL A 232 14.82 -10.31 -8.33
N ARG A 233 14.52 -11.02 -9.42
CA ARG A 233 13.28 -10.84 -10.17
C ARG A 233 12.23 -11.82 -9.69
N LEU A 234 11.02 -11.34 -9.56
CA LEU A 234 9.87 -12.09 -9.08
C LEU A 234 8.66 -11.75 -9.94
N ARG A 235 7.94 -12.79 -10.35
CA ARG A 235 6.60 -12.70 -10.94
C ARG A 235 5.59 -13.23 -9.93
N ILE A 236 4.53 -12.46 -9.69
CA ILE A 236 3.38 -12.90 -8.91
C ILE A 236 2.16 -12.86 -9.82
N GLN A 237 1.59 -14.02 -10.09
CA GLN A 237 0.38 -14.19 -10.88
C GLN A 237 -0.73 -14.70 -9.96
N ARG A 238 -1.75 -13.87 -9.71
CA ARG A 238 -2.88 -14.21 -8.83
C ARG A 238 -3.99 -14.92 -9.59
N THR A 239 -4.20 -14.53 -10.84
CA THR A 239 -5.16 -15.14 -11.78
C THR A 239 -4.57 -15.12 -13.19
N ALA A 240 -5.29 -15.67 -14.18
CA ALA A 240 -4.90 -15.58 -15.59
C ALA A 240 -4.75 -14.12 -16.09
N THR A 241 -5.47 -13.17 -15.47
CA THR A 241 -5.54 -11.78 -15.92
C THR A 241 -5.02 -10.77 -14.91
N ALA A 242 -4.58 -11.20 -13.73
CA ALA A 242 -4.10 -10.32 -12.67
C ALA A 242 -2.74 -10.78 -12.16
N GLY A 243 -1.76 -9.88 -12.19
CA GLY A 243 -0.42 -10.17 -11.73
C GLY A 243 0.55 -9.00 -11.89
N GLY A 244 1.80 -9.23 -11.50
CA GLY A 244 2.86 -8.25 -11.67
C GLY A 244 4.25 -8.87 -11.67
N GLY A 245 5.17 -8.20 -12.34
CA GLY A 245 6.61 -8.45 -12.30
C GLY A 245 7.31 -7.42 -11.42
N PHE A 246 8.24 -7.87 -10.60
CA PHE A 246 8.96 -7.06 -9.62
C PHE A 246 10.44 -7.35 -9.68
N VAL A 247 11.25 -6.29 -9.55
CA VAL A 247 12.69 -6.39 -9.34
C VAL A 247 12.99 -5.82 -7.96
N LEU A 248 13.59 -6.64 -7.10
CA LEU A 248 13.98 -6.25 -5.76
C LEU A 248 15.50 -6.19 -5.69
N ARG A 249 16.02 -5.07 -5.19
CA ARG A 249 17.43 -4.93 -4.82
C ARG A 249 17.58 -5.10 -3.33
N LEU A 250 18.52 -5.95 -2.93
CA LEU A 250 18.80 -6.29 -1.56
C LEU A 250 20.24 -5.98 -1.21
N GLU A 251 20.45 -5.46 -0.01
CA GLU A 251 21.78 -5.23 0.52
C GLU A 251 21.96 -5.94 1.87
N LYS A 252 23.14 -6.51 2.07
CA LYS A 252 23.52 -7.13 3.33
C LYS A 252 23.91 -6.04 4.32
N ARG A 253 23.14 -5.91 5.40
CA ARG A 253 23.43 -5.04 6.53
C ARG A 253 23.79 -5.90 7.73
N ARG A 254 25.09 -5.98 8.02
CA ARG A 254 25.68 -6.91 9.01
C ARG A 254 25.44 -8.37 8.62
N LYS A 255 24.42 -9.01 9.20
CA LYS A 255 24.06 -10.42 8.95
C LYS A 255 22.67 -10.59 8.33
N HIS A 256 21.99 -9.48 8.00
CA HIS A 256 20.62 -9.50 7.50
C HIS A 256 20.59 -8.94 6.08
N TRP A 257 19.87 -9.61 5.20
CA TRP A 257 19.54 -9.10 3.87
C TRP A 257 18.27 -8.27 3.99
N ILE A 258 18.34 -7.01 3.57
CA ILE A 258 17.20 -6.11 3.55
C ILE A 258 16.92 -5.68 2.12
N VAL A 259 15.64 -5.51 1.78
CA VAL A 259 15.24 -4.86 0.53
C VAL A 259 15.53 -3.37 0.67
N THR A 260 16.33 -2.82 -0.25
CA THR A 260 16.65 -1.38 -0.27
C THR A 260 15.86 -0.66 -1.36
N ASN A 261 15.49 -1.37 -2.43
CA ASN A 261 14.67 -0.83 -3.50
C ASN A 261 13.78 -1.89 -4.13
N GLU A 262 12.63 -1.46 -4.64
CA GLU A 262 11.69 -2.26 -5.41
C GLU A 262 11.24 -1.45 -6.63
N SER A 263 11.25 -2.09 -7.80
CA SER A 263 10.66 -1.54 -9.02
C SER A 263 9.70 -2.54 -9.65
N ILE A 264 8.61 -2.02 -10.20
CA ILE A 264 7.60 -2.80 -10.92
C ILE A 264 8.00 -2.85 -12.40
N GLU A 265 8.16 -4.04 -12.96
CA GLU A 265 8.45 -4.23 -14.39
C GLU A 265 7.18 -4.16 -15.23
N TRP A 266 6.10 -4.78 -14.76
CA TRP A 266 4.79 -4.78 -15.42
C TRP A 266 3.67 -5.12 -14.44
N THR A 267 2.45 -4.75 -14.80
CA THR A 267 1.21 -5.07 -14.07
C THR A 267 0.13 -5.46 -15.07
N LEU A 268 -0.66 -6.49 -14.75
CA LEU A 268 -1.84 -6.92 -15.49
C LEU A 268 -3.10 -6.69 -14.67
#